data_AF-A0AAN7SFE8-F1
#
_entry.id   AF-A0AAN7SFE8-F1
#
_cell.length_a   1.000
_cell.length_b   1.000
_cell.length_c   1.000
_cell.angle_alpha   90.00
_cell.angle_beta   90.00
_cell.angle_gamma   90.00
#
_symmetry.space_group_name_H-M   'P 1'
#
loop_
_entity.id
_entity.type
_entity.pdbx_description
1 polymer ?
#
loop_
_entity_poly.entity_id
_entity_poly.type
_entity_poly.pdbx_seq_one_letter_code
_entity_poly.pdbx_strand_id
1 'polypeptide(L)'
;MKTLVVFNIFIIVVFAKVPGELIDDWSAIAAVYSDECLSESGANSEIARKMFENHKLVNEEHIRCYFKCLMVKHNFMSEDGVLNEELLIKGIQHVTPEIAHTESKYWFEQLSGDKENILENVTSKANCPSDDGIEFEDQENIYDDTVMAETAKSEINLCGNVEEEMFPPLEIETTTEHVPTLFNTIKGRIVVNLAHLLNKYTKIINHSLSCTMGKMKIVKEVTFGLNSSLHFYCDNCEKTCVINSEPHNVGKDINKEIVWGCLSTGIGHNQAEEIFGLLDVPFMHTKTFAKKTSKVPYELIDDWNALAAVYADECLSESGANSEIARKMFENHKLVDEEHIRCYFKCLMIKYNFMSEDGVLNEDLLIKGVQHITPEIAHTCITRYGNEMEVCRKGYLVASCVAEENYET
;
A
#
# COMPACT_ATOMS: atom_id res chain seq x y z
N MET A 1 -18.70 -7.72 25.29
CA MET A 1 -17.94 -7.98 24.04
C MET A 1 -18.59 -7.33 22.81
N LYS A 2 -19.93 -7.38 22.65
CA LYS A 2 -20.63 -6.73 21.51
C LYS A 2 -20.43 -5.20 21.47
N THR A 3 -20.51 -4.48 22.59
CA THR A 3 -20.24 -3.03 22.66
C THR A 3 -18.80 -2.63 22.26
N LEU A 4 -17.85 -3.57 22.36
CA LEU A 4 -16.41 -3.33 22.16
C LEU A 4 -16.01 -3.35 20.67
N VAL A 5 -16.68 -4.17 19.86
CA VAL A 5 -16.45 -4.24 18.40
C VAL A 5 -17.02 -3.01 17.70
N VAL A 6 -18.13 -2.50 18.23
CA VAL A 6 -18.93 -1.46 17.57
C VAL A 6 -18.30 -0.07 17.72
N PHE A 7 -17.56 0.16 18.81
CA PHE A 7 -16.80 1.39 19.05
C PHE A 7 -15.59 1.58 18.11
N ASN A 8 -14.89 0.50 17.79
CA ASN A 8 -13.75 0.55 16.86
C ASN A 8 -14.18 0.99 15.47
N ILE A 9 -15.35 0.55 15.03
CA ILE A 9 -15.88 0.87 13.70
C ILE A 9 -16.29 2.33 13.62
N PHE A 10 -16.99 2.87 14.63
CA PHE A 10 -17.35 4.29 14.67
C PHE A 10 -16.13 5.21 14.59
N ILE A 11 -15.08 4.88 15.35
CA ILE A 11 -13.83 5.65 15.33
C ILE A 11 -13.14 5.55 13.96
N ILE A 12 -13.13 4.36 13.32
CA ILE A 12 -12.53 4.16 11.99
C ILE A 12 -13.25 4.95 10.90
N VAL A 13 -14.59 4.96 10.91
CA VAL A 13 -15.37 5.63 9.86
C VAL A 13 -15.44 7.13 10.07
N VAL A 14 -15.55 7.59 11.33
CA VAL A 14 -15.50 9.02 11.65
C VAL A 14 -14.14 9.57 11.25
N PHE A 15 -13.01 9.03 11.72
CA PHE A 15 -11.70 9.70 11.57
C PHE A 15 -11.00 9.55 10.21
N ALA A 16 -11.41 8.63 9.33
CA ALA A 16 -10.72 8.41 8.05
C ALA A 16 -11.03 9.44 6.94
N LYS A 17 -12.05 10.30 7.12
CA LYS A 17 -12.51 11.28 6.11
C LYS A 17 -12.88 12.66 6.69
N VAL A 18 -12.35 13.03 7.84
CA VAL A 18 -12.80 14.23 8.57
C VAL A 18 -12.21 15.52 7.97
N PRO A 19 -13.04 16.52 7.63
CA PRO A 19 -12.57 17.89 7.42
C PRO A 19 -11.96 18.42 8.72
N GLY A 20 -10.80 19.09 8.68
CA GLY A 20 -10.10 19.59 9.89
C GLY A 20 -11.00 20.33 10.89
N GLU A 21 -12.05 21.00 10.42
CA GLU A 21 -13.05 21.70 11.24
C GLU A 21 -13.76 20.79 12.27
N LEU A 22 -14.07 19.53 11.92
CA LEU A 22 -14.71 18.59 12.84
C LEU A 22 -13.72 18.09 13.92
N ILE A 23 -12.41 18.13 13.65
CA ILE A 23 -11.37 17.79 14.63
C ILE A 23 -11.22 18.90 15.66
N ASP A 24 -11.33 20.15 15.23
CA ASP A 24 -11.34 21.30 16.13
C ASP A 24 -12.55 21.22 17.08
N ASP A 25 -13.74 20.86 16.59
CA ASP A 25 -14.92 20.63 17.42
C ASP A 25 -14.67 19.52 18.46
N TRP A 26 -14.14 18.37 18.03
CA TRP A 26 -13.84 17.25 18.94
C TRP A 26 -12.77 17.60 19.96
N SER A 27 -11.75 18.36 19.58
CA SER A 27 -10.69 18.81 20.48
C SER A 27 -11.25 19.75 21.55
N ALA A 28 -12.17 20.65 21.16
CA ALA A 28 -12.86 21.54 22.10
C ALA A 28 -13.77 20.77 23.08
N ILE A 29 -14.48 19.75 22.60
CA ILE A 29 -15.32 18.86 23.42
C ILE A 29 -14.47 18.03 24.38
N ALA A 30 -13.40 17.43 23.88
CA ALA A 30 -12.49 16.61 24.68
C ALA A 30 -11.85 17.44 25.80
N ALA A 31 -11.46 18.70 25.54
CA ALA A 31 -10.82 19.56 26.52
C ALA A 31 -11.62 19.77 27.83
N VAL A 32 -12.95 19.59 27.81
CA VAL A 32 -13.79 19.76 29.00
C VAL A 32 -13.63 18.60 29.99
N TYR A 33 -13.54 17.36 29.52
CA TYR A 33 -13.50 16.15 30.35
C TYR A 33 -12.25 15.30 30.14
N SER A 34 -11.25 15.79 29.39
CA SER A 34 -10.05 15.03 29.02
C SER A 34 -9.33 14.47 30.24
N ASP A 35 -8.96 15.31 31.22
CA ASP A 35 -8.17 14.87 32.37
C ASP A 35 -8.91 13.85 33.24
N GLU A 36 -10.21 14.07 33.45
CA GLU A 36 -11.08 13.16 34.19
C GLU A 36 -11.20 11.81 33.46
N CYS A 37 -11.46 11.82 32.15
CA CYS A 37 -11.58 10.60 31.37
C CYS A 37 -10.26 9.87 31.18
N LEU A 38 -9.11 10.57 31.11
CA LEU A 38 -7.79 9.96 31.11
C LEU A 38 -7.54 9.21 32.43
N SER A 39 -7.87 9.86 33.56
CA SER A 39 -7.77 9.22 34.88
C SER A 39 -8.72 8.04 35.05
N GLU A 40 -9.96 8.12 34.56
CA GLU A 40 -10.94 7.03 34.68
C GLU A 40 -10.60 5.83 33.78
N SER A 41 -9.97 6.07 32.62
CA SER A 41 -9.68 5.04 31.63
C SER A 41 -8.30 4.42 31.75
N GLY A 42 -7.36 5.09 32.42
CA GLY A 42 -5.94 4.73 32.41
C GLY A 42 -5.26 4.95 31.06
N ALA A 43 -5.87 5.73 30.15
CA ALA A 43 -5.29 6.00 28.85
C ALA A 43 -4.05 6.88 28.93
N ASN A 44 -3.04 6.57 28.11
CA ASN A 44 -1.86 7.41 27.98
C ASN A 44 -2.25 8.76 27.36
N SER A 45 -1.96 9.85 28.09
CA SER A 45 -2.34 11.21 27.70
C SER A 45 -1.68 11.67 26.39
N GLU A 46 -0.46 11.22 26.11
CA GLU A 46 0.23 11.54 24.86
C GLU A 46 -0.40 10.82 23.67
N ILE A 47 -0.79 9.56 23.82
CA ILE A 47 -1.50 8.78 22.79
C ILE A 47 -2.87 9.40 22.51
N ALA A 48 -3.63 9.73 23.56
CA ALA A 48 -4.94 10.37 23.44
C ALA A 48 -4.84 11.73 22.73
N ARG A 49 -3.82 12.54 23.03
CA ARG A 49 -3.58 13.83 22.36
C ARG A 49 -3.17 13.65 20.90
N LYS A 50 -2.20 12.75 20.63
CA LYS A 50 -1.71 12.47 19.27
C LYS A 50 -2.79 11.90 18.35
N MET A 51 -3.84 11.26 18.90
CA MET A 51 -4.97 10.77 18.13
C MET A 51 -5.72 11.91 17.42
N PHE A 52 -5.91 13.04 18.10
CA PHE A 52 -6.54 14.22 17.48
C PHE A 52 -5.58 14.95 16.53
N GLU A 53 -4.29 15.02 16.87
CA GLU A 53 -3.28 15.75 16.08
C GLU A 53 -2.87 15.02 14.78
N ASN A 54 -2.71 13.70 14.80
CA ASN A 54 -2.09 12.95 13.69
C ASN A 54 -3.07 12.07 12.91
N HIS A 55 -4.36 12.11 13.24
CA HIS A 55 -5.42 11.29 12.63
C HIS A 55 -5.12 9.78 12.66
N LYS A 56 -4.27 9.34 13.61
CA LYS A 56 -3.90 7.95 13.79
C LYS A 56 -4.71 7.35 14.91
N LEU A 57 -5.52 6.37 14.54
CA LEU A 57 -6.28 5.57 15.48
C LEU A 57 -5.36 4.55 16.11
N VAL A 58 -5.21 4.63 17.43
CA VAL A 58 -4.50 3.64 18.21
C VAL A 58 -5.54 2.69 18.78
N ASN A 59 -5.47 1.42 18.38
CA ASN A 59 -6.45 0.41 18.73
C ASN A 59 -6.23 -0.18 20.14
N GLU A 60 -6.11 0.71 21.12
CA GLU A 60 -5.83 0.38 22.52
C GLU A 60 -7.10 0.38 23.37
N GLU A 61 -7.24 -0.61 24.26
CA GLU A 61 -8.41 -0.76 25.13
C GLU A 61 -8.66 0.49 26.00
N HIS A 62 -7.59 1.06 26.57
CA HIS A 62 -7.67 2.28 27.39
C HIS A 62 -8.15 3.49 26.58
N ILE A 63 -7.71 3.65 25.33
CA ILE A 63 -8.17 4.73 24.45
C ILE A 63 -9.67 4.56 24.13
N ARG A 64 -10.17 3.32 23.99
CA ARG A 64 -11.61 3.11 23.83
C ARG A 64 -12.40 3.52 25.07
N CYS A 65 -11.91 3.16 26.25
CA CYS A 65 -12.50 3.58 27.53
C CYS A 65 -12.50 5.11 27.66
N TYR A 66 -11.41 5.78 27.27
CA TYR A 66 -11.28 7.23 27.26
C TYR A 66 -12.37 7.91 26.41
N PHE A 67 -12.54 7.51 25.15
CA PHE A 67 -13.57 8.10 24.30
C PHE A 67 -14.99 7.74 24.76
N LYS A 68 -15.24 6.52 25.29
CA LYS A 68 -16.54 6.19 25.86
C LYS A 68 -16.87 7.15 27.01
N CYS A 69 -15.93 7.42 27.90
CA CYS A 69 -16.09 8.38 28.98
C CYS A 69 -16.46 9.78 28.45
N LEU A 70 -15.74 10.29 27.44
CA LEU A 70 -16.05 11.59 26.84
C LEU A 70 -17.49 11.65 26.30
N MET A 71 -17.92 10.60 25.58
CA MET A 71 -19.26 10.54 25.00
C MET A 71 -20.36 10.49 26.05
N VAL A 72 -20.12 9.78 27.15
CA VAL A 72 -21.08 9.68 28.27
C VAL A 72 -21.16 11.00 29.04
N LYS A 73 -20.03 11.64 29.36
CA LYS A 73 -20.02 12.91 30.12
C LYS A 73 -20.68 14.05 29.33
N HIS A 74 -20.55 14.05 28.00
CA HIS A 74 -21.26 14.99 27.11
C HIS A 74 -22.71 14.61 26.81
N ASN A 75 -23.22 13.49 27.33
CA ASN A 75 -24.55 12.94 27.06
C ASN A 75 -24.80 12.57 25.58
N PHE A 76 -23.75 12.47 24.77
CA PHE A 76 -23.85 11.95 23.40
C PHE A 76 -24.07 10.44 23.40
N MET A 77 -23.76 9.77 24.49
CA MET A 77 -23.95 8.34 24.66
C MET A 77 -24.44 8.04 26.09
N SER A 78 -25.29 7.05 26.25
CA SER A 78 -25.67 6.53 27.56
C SER A 78 -24.62 5.54 28.11
N GLU A 79 -24.70 5.21 29.40
CA GLU A 79 -23.79 4.27 30.06
C GLU A 79 -23.77 2.87 29.42
N ASP A 80 -24.90 2.42 28.87
CA ASP A 80 -25.06 1.16 28.13
C ASP A 80 -24.57 1.24 26.67
N GLY A 81 -24.12 2.41 26.22
CA GLY A 81 -23.49 2.60 24.92
C GLY A 81 -24.45 3.00 23.79
N VAL A 82 -25.66 3.48 24.11
CA VAL A 82 -26.62 3.96 23.10
C VAL A 82 -26.32 5.42 22.76
N LEU A 83 -26.12 5.70 21.47
CA LEU A 83 -25.83 7.04 20.97
C LEU A 83 -27.10 7.91 20.94
N ASN A 84 -27.01 9.15 21.42
CA ASN A 84 -28.02 10.18 21.26
C ASN A 84 -27.66 11.06 20.06
N GLU A 85 -28.12 10.66 18.88
CA GLU A 85 -27.85 11.35 17.60
C GLU A 85 -28.26 12.83 17.64
N GLU A 86 -29.38 13.16 18.28
CA GLU A 86 -29.86 14.54 18.36
C GLU A 86 -28.90 15.43 19.14
N LEU A 87 -28.40 14.95 20.28
CA LEU A 87 -27.42 15.69 21.07
C LEU A 87 -26.04 15.72 20.39
N LEU A 88 -25.66 14.67 19.69
CA LEU A 88 -24.41 14.65 18.93
C LEU A 88 -24.42 15.68 17.80
N ILE A 89 -25.48 15.73 16.99
CA ILE A 89 -25.64 16.71 15.90
C ILE A 89 -25.69 18.15 16.46
N LYS A 90 -26.33 18.35 17.61
CA LYS A 90 -26.41 19.69 18.25
C LYS A 90 -25.10 20.10 18.93
N GLY A 91 -24.35 19.13 19.45
CA GLY A 91 -23.14 19.37 20.23
C GLY A 91 -21.88 19.52 19.37
N ILE A 92 -21.90 19.02 18.14
CA ILE A 92 -20.76 19.05 17.22
C ILE A 92 -21.19 19.75 15.93
N GLN A 93 -20.71 20.98 15.75
CA GLN A 93 -21.19 21.90 14.71
C GLN A 93 -21.10 21.30 13.30
N HIS A 94 -20.08 20.49 13.04
CA HIS A 94 -19.81 19.91 11.72
C HIS A 94 -20.34 18.48 11.54
N VAL A 95 -21.11 17.93 12.49
CA VAL A 95 -21.81 16.63 12.32
C VAL A 95 -23.16 16.86 11.67
N THR A 96 -23.34 16.39 10.44
CA THR A 96 -24.64 16.46 9.75
C THR A 96 -25.54 15.29 10.14
N PRO A 97 -26.88 15.42 9.98
CA PRO A 97 -27.80 14.30 10.17
C PRO A 97 -27.45 13.09 9.30
N GLU A 98 -26.93 13.30 8.09
CA GLU A 98 -26.49 12.21 7.20
C GLU A 98 -25.29 11.47 7.78
N ILE A 99 -24.32 12.18 8.37
CA ILE A 99 -23.17 11.56 9.05
C ILE A 99 -23.67 10.78 10.27
N ALA A 100 -24.45 11.40 11.14
CA ALA A 100 -24.98 10.75 12.35
C ALA A 100 -25.84 9.51 12.03
N HIS A 101 -26.70 9.60 11.00
CA HIS A 101 -27.63 8.54 10.61
C HIS A 101 -26.96 7.42 9.81
N THR A 102 -26.00 7.73 8.93
CA THR A 102 -25.24 6.70 8.18
C THR A 102 -24.44 5.85 9.16
N GLU A 103 -23.81 6.49 10.15
CA GLU A 103 -23.08 5.79 11.20
C GLU A 103 -24.03 4.98 12.09
N SER A 104 -25.13 5.56 12.58
CA SER A 104 -26.07 4.82 13.44
C SER A 104 -26.78 3.67 12.73
N LYS A 105 -27.06 3.79 11.43
CA LYS A 105 -27.64 2.70 10.63
C LYS A 105 -26.63 1.58 10.38
N TYR A 106 -25.37 1.90 10.05
CA TYR A 106 -24.29 0.92 9.94
C TYR A 106 -24.13 0.14 11.27
N TRP A 107 -24.29 0.83 12.40
CA TRP A 107 -24.36 0.25 13.74
C TRP A 107 -25.54 -0.73 13.89
N PHE A 108 -26.77 -0.36 13.52
CA PHE A 108 -27.96 -1.19 13.68
C PHE A 108 -28.01 -2.43 12.75
N GLU A 109 -27.51 -2.31 11.52
CA GLU A 109 -27.51 -3.41 10.55
C GLU A 109 -26.49 -4.51 10.91
N GLN A 110 -25.33 -4.14 11.47
CA GLN A 110 -24.34 -5.11 11.97
C GLN A 110 -24.78 -5.82 13.27
N LEU A 111 -25.67 -5.21 14.05
CA LEU A 111 -26.21 -5.78 15.30
C LEU A 111 -27.43 -6.70 15.10
N SER A 112 -28.17 -6.53 14.00
CA SER A 112 -29.44 -7.24 13.74
C SER A 112 -29.30 -8.55 12.96
N GLY A 113 -28.06 -8.93 12.61
CA GLY A 113 -27.73 -10.19 11.91
C GLY A 113 -27.94 -11.48 12.72
N ASP A 114 -28.28 -11.42 14.01
CA ASP A 114 -28.55 -12.58 14.86
C ASP A 114 -29.77 -12.33 15.76
N LYS A 115 -30.97 -12.59 15.24
CA LYS A 115 -32.24 -12.31 15.94
C LYS A 115 -32.70 -13.41 16.91
N GLU A 116 -32.06 -14.58 16.97
CA GLU A 116 -32.63 -15.74 17.67
C GLU A 116 -32.12 -16.02 19.09
N ASN A 117 -31.27 -15.18 19.70
CA ASN A 117 -30.75 -15.52 21.03
C ASN A 117 -30.46 -14.35 21.99
N ILE A 118 -31.29 -13.29 21.99
CA ILE A 118 -31.04 -12.06 22.76
C ILE A 118 -32.22 -11.66 23.65
N LEU A 119 -32.71 -12.58 24.50
CA LEU A 119 -33.53 -12.16 25.64
C LEU A 119 -33.00 -12.58 27.02
N GLU A 120 -31.88 -13.30 27.12
CA GLU A 120 -31.38 -13.78 28.44
C GLU A 120 -29.95 -13.36 28.83
N ASN A 121 -29.23 -12.57 28.03
CA ASN A 121 -27.82 -12.21 28.35
C ASN A 121 -27.50 -10.70 28.42
N VAL A 122 -28.50 -9.85 28.67
CA VAL A 122 -28.27 -8.42 28.94
C VAL A 122 -28.12 -8.19 30.44
N THR A 123 -26.95 -8.51 31.02
CA THR A 123 -26.55 -8.01 32.37
C THR A 123 -25.05 -8.05 32.71
N SER A 124 -24.11 -8.28 31.79
CA SER A 124 -22.67 -8.17 32.11
C SER A 124 -22.10 -6.80 31.71
N LYS A 125 -21.94 -5.91 32.69
CA LYS A 125 -21.22 -4.63 32.58
C LYS A 125 -19.82 -4.85 32.00
N ALA A 126 -19.45 -4.09 30.97
CA ALA A 126 -18.06 -3.93 30.58
C ALA A 126 -17.45 -2.87 31.51
N ASN A 127 -16.76 -3.32 32.55
CA ASN A 127 -15.99 -2.43 33.43
C ASN A 127 -14.62 -2.21 32.78
N CYS A 128 -14.18 -0.95 32.67
CA CYS A 128 -12.78 -0.63 32.35
C CYS A 128 -11.89 -1.22 33.46
N PRO A 129 -10.66 -1.66 33.14
CA PRO A 129 -9.73 -2.16 34.14
C PRO A 129 -9.53 -1.09 35.22
N SER A 130 -9.83 -1.43 36.48
CA SER A 130 -9.49 -0.56 37.60
C SER A 130 -7.98 -0.59 37.83
N ASP A 131 -7.42 0.58 38.08
CA ASP A 131 -6.01 0.91 38.28
C ASP A 131 -5.29 -0.01 39.30
N ASP A 132 -4.77 -1.14 38.81
CA ASP A 132 -3.78 -1.95 39.52
C ASP A 132 -2.40 -1.54 39.00
N GLY A 133 -1.81 -0.53 39.65
CA GLY A 133 -0.57 0.15 39.28
C GLY A 133 0.42 -0.63 38.41
N ILE A 134 0.49 -0.25 37.14
CA ILE A 134 1.51 -0.69 36.18
C ILE A 134 2.53 0.44 36.04
N GLU A 135 3.75 0.22 36.52
CA GLU A 135 4.89 1.10 36.22
C GLU A 135 5.32 0.88 34.76
N PHE A 136 5.32 1.95 33.97
CA PHE A 136 5.87 1.96 32.61
C PHE A 136 7.36 2.36 32.68
N GLU A 137 8.23 1.51 32.13
CA GLU A 137 9.64 1.86 31.88
C GLU A 137 9.74 2.76 30.64
N ASP A 138 10.23 3.99 30.84
CA ASP A 138 10.59 4.91 29.77
C ASP A 138 11.83 4.40 29.02
N GLN A 139 11.68 4.07 27.73
CA GLN A 139 12.82 3.91 26.81
C GLN A 139 12.87 5.09 25.85
N GLU A 140 13.72 6.07 26.16
CA GLU A 140 14.19 7.08 25.21
C GLU A 140 15.14 6.43 24.19
N ASN A 141 14.72 6.34 22.92
CA ASN A 141 15.63 6.05 21.81
C ASN A 141 16.06 7.36 21.14
N ILE A 142 17.31 7.73 21.39
CA ILE A 142 18.07 8.78 20.69
C ILE A 142 18.45 8.23 19.31
N TYR A 143 17.94 8.84 18.23
CA TYR A 143 18.46 8.59 16.88
C TYR A 143 19.70 9.46 16.64
N ASP A 144 20.85 8.81 16.47
CA ASP A 144 22.15 9.42 16.15
C ASP A 144 22.29 9.52 14.62
N ASP A 145 22.25 10.75 14.10
CA ASP A 145 22.47 11.12 12.70
C ASP A 145 23.97 11.13 12.38
N THR A 146 24.63 9.97 12.39
CA THR A 146 25.93 9.85 11.74
C THR A 146 26.22 8.43 11.30
N VAL A 147 26.22 8.18 9.99
CA VAL A 147 27.05 7.23 9.20
C VAL A 147 26.25 6.82 7.97
N MET A 148 26.68 7.27 6.80
CA MET A 148 26.79 6.49 5.55
C MET A 148 27.32 7.42 4.44
N ALA A 149 28.58 7.84 4.60
CA ALA A 149 29.46 7.99 3.45
C ALA A 149 30.20 6.65 3.30
N GLU A 150 30.49 6.26 2.07
CA GLU A 150 31.29 5.10 1.65
C GLU A 150 30.54 3.78 1.42
N THR A 151 30.01 3.61 0.20
CA THR A 151 30.35 2.45 -0.67
C THR A 151 29.82 2.67 -2.08
N ALA A 152 30.57 3.40 -2.90
CA ALA A 152 30.42 3.41 -4.35
C ALA A 152 31.67 2.78 -4.96
N LYS A 153 31.63 1.47 -5.23
CA LYS A 153 32.52 0.74 -6.13
C LYS A 153 31.98 -0.67 -6.39
N SER A 154 31.13 -0.81 -7.39
CA SER A 154 31.14 -1.99 -8.27
C SER A 154 30.49 -1.61 -9.61
N GLU A 155 31.28 -1.82 -10.66
CA GLU A 155 30.93 -1.62 -12.05
C GLU A 155 30.04 -2.77 -12.53
N ILE A 156 28.89 -2.48 -13.15
CA ILE A 156 28.24 -3.42 -14.07
C ILE A 156 27.66 -2.64 -15.27
N ASN A 157 28.08 -3.08 -16.46
CA ASN A 157 27.63 -2.67 -17.80
C ASN A 157 26.10 -2.65 -17.93
N LEU A 158 25.53 -1.51 -18.34
CA LEU A 158 24.08 -1.33 -18.59
C LEU A 158 23.75 -1.03 -20.07
N CYS A 159 24.64 -1.39 -20.99
CA CYS A 159 24.33 -1.41 -22.42
C CYS A 159 24.71 -2.79 -22.98
N GLY A 160 23.84 -3.77 -22.76
CA GLY A 160 23.87 -5.04 -23.48
C GLY A 160 23.02 -4.97 -24.74
N ASN A 161 23.30 -5.85 -25.71
CA ASN A 161 22.47 -6.05 -26.88
C ASN A 161 21.09 -6.58 -26.42
N VAL A 162 20.01 -5.92 -26.83
CA VAL A 162 18.64 -6.40 -26.59
C VAL A 162 18.18 -7.08 -27.88
N GLU A 163 17.85 -8.36 -27.82
CA GLU A 163 17.08 -9.03 -28.87
C GLU A 163 15.61 -8.61 -28.70
N GLU A 164 15.02 -8.06 -29.76
CA GLU A 164 13.64 -7.56 -29.78
C GLU A 164 12.63 -8.71 -29.81
N GLU A 165 11.67 -8.71 -28.86
CA GLU A 165 10.39 -9.39 -29.07
C GLU A 165 9.42 -8.44 -29.82
N MET A 166 8.99 -8.91 -30.98
CA MET A 166 8.20 -8.19 -31.96
C MET A 166 6.71 -8.40 -31.68
N PHE A 167 6.02 -7.36 -31.20
CA PHE A 167 4.55 -7.27 -31.31
C PHE A 167 4.19 -6.47 -32.58
N PRO A 168 3.14 -6.87 -33.32
CA PRO A 168 2.81 -6.25 -34.61
C PRO A 168 2.29 -4.82 -34.43
N PRO A 169 2.75 -3.84 -35.23
CA PRO A 169 2.24 -2.47 -35.15
C PRO A 169 0.90 -2.35 -35.89
N LEU A 170 -0.03 -1.59 -35.31
CA LEU A 170 -1.14 -1.00 -36.05
C LEU A 170 -0.61 0.23 -36.81
N GLU A 171 -0.62 0.15 -38.14
CA GLU A 171 -0.15 1.22 -39.03
C GLU A 171 -1.16 2.37 -39.10
N ILE A 172 -0.69 3.60 -38.83
CA ILE A 172 -1.33 4.83 -39.30
C ILE A 172 -0.23 5.63 -40.01
N GLU A 173 -0.31 5.71 -41.33
CA GLU A 173 0.61 6.51 -42.14
C GLU A 173 0.24 8.00 -42.04
N THR A 174 1.21 8.83 -41.66
CA THR A 174 1.21 10.25 -42.00
C THR A 174 2.59 10.65 -42.52
N THR A 175 2.68 10.79 -43.84
CA THR A 175 3.81 11.44 -44.51
C THR A 175 3.75 12.95 -44.27
N THR A 176 4.86 13.56 -43.85
CA THR A 176 5.44 14.75 -44.47
C THR A 176 6.80 15.06 -43.86
N GLU A 177 7.77 15.35 -44.72
CA GLU A 177 9.14 15.74 -44.39
C GLU A 177 9.17 17.11 -43.70
N HIS A 178 9.67 17.20 -42.46
CA HIS A 178 10.37 18.39 -41.99
C HIS A 178 11.20 18.12 -40.71
N VAL A 179 12.39 18.74 -40.70
CA VAL A 179 13.44 18.81 -39.66
C VAL A 179 13.06 18.21 -38.28
N PRO A 180 13.74 17.15 -37.79
CA PRO A 180 13.42 16.56 -36.49
C PRO A 180 13.95 17.48 -35.38
N THR A 181 13.13 18.46 -34.99
CA THR A 181 13.25 19.09 -33.69
C THR A 181 12.87 18.06 -32.63
N LEU A 182 13.69 17.98 -31.58
CA LEU A 182 13.57 17.10 -30.40
C LEU A 182 12.16 17.07 -29.76
N PHE A 183 11.29 18.03 -30.12
CA PHE A 183 9.97 18.27 -29.58
C PHE A 183 8.85 17.40 -30.17
N ASN A 184 9.10 16.59 -31.20
CA ASN A 184 8.05 15.73 -31.78
C ASN A 184 8.01 14.31 -31.18
N THR A 185 9.02 13.91 -30.39
CA THR A 185 9.14 12.52 -29.92
C THR A 185 8.39 12.24 -28.62
N ILE A 186 8.22 13.25 -27.76
CA ILE A 186 7.49 13.16 -26.48
C ILE A 186 6.23 14.01 -26.61
N LYS A 187 5.06 13.42 -26.33
CA LYS A 187 3.78 14.12 -26.46
C LYS A 187 3.27 14.56 -25.09
N GLY A 188 2.96 15.86 -24.97
CA GLY A 188 2.40 16.44 -23.74
C GLY A 188 3.40 16.48 -22.59
N ARG A 189 2.88 16.42 -21.36
CA ARG A 189 3.63 16.37 -20.12
C ARG A 189 3.65 14.95 -19.56
N ILE A 190 4.76 14.59 -18.94
CA ILE A 190 4.94 13.28 -18.30
C ILE A 190 5.22 13.46 -16.81
N VAL A 191 4.82 12.47 -16.02
CA VAL A 191 5.15 12.41 -14.60
C VAL A 191 6.47 11.65 -14.43
N VAL A 192 7.41 12.24 -13.69
CA VAL A 192 8.75 11.69 -13.51
C VAL A 192 9.21 11.84 -12.06
N ASN A 193 9.92 10.82 -11.57
CA ASN A 193 10.77 10.95 -10.40
C ASN A 193 12.04 11.68 -10.80
N LEU A 194 12.09 12.98 -10.50
CA LEU A 194 13.18 13.84 -10.95
C LEU A 194 14.55 13.33 -10.47
N ALA A 195 14.66 12.85 -9.23
CA ALA A 195 15.93 12.33 -8.70
C ALA A 195 16.38 11.06 -9.45
N HIS A 196 15.46 10.13 -9.70
CA HIS A 196 15.72 8.93 -10.49
C HIS A 196 16.17 9.27 -11.91
N LEU A 197 15.40 10.14 -12.58
CA LEU A 197 15.63 10.54 -13.95
C LEU A 197 16.99 11.23 -14.10
N LEU A 198 17.30 12.20 -13.25
CA LEU A 198 18.59 12.91 -13.28
C LEU A 198 19.76 11.94 -13.07
N ASN A 199 19.65 11.02 -12.10
CA ASN A 199 20.69 10.02 -11.84
C ASN A 199 20.92 9.12 -13.08
N LYS A 200 19.86 8.61 -13.71
CA LYS A 200 19.98 7.81 -14.93
C LYS A 200 20.52 8.62 -16.10
N TYR A 201 20.12 9.89 -16.23
CA TYR A 201 20.54 10.77 -17.31
C TYR A 201 22.04 11.09 -17.28
N THR A 202 22.68 11.16 -16.11
CA THR A 202 24.15 11.33 -16.03
C THR A 202 24.91 10.25 -16.80
N LYS A 203 24.39 9.01 -16.83
CA LYS A 203 24.98 7.90 -17.58
C LYS A 203 24.87 8.09 -19.09
N ILE A 204 23.78 8.70 -19.55
CA ILE A 204 23.59 9.05 -20.97
C ILE A 204 24.58 10.14 -21.38
N ILE A 205 24.74 11.18 -20.56
CA ILE A 205 25.72 12.26 -20.85
C ILE A 205 27.14 11.67 -20.94
N ASN A 206 27.47 10.76 -20.04
CA ASN A 206 28.79 10.12 -19.98
C ASN A 206 29.02 9.08 -21.09
N HIS A 207 28.02 8.75 -21.92
CA HIS A 207 28.18 7.84 -23.05
C HIS A 207 29.31 8.27 -24.00
N SER A 208 29.48 9.58 -24.20
CA SER A 208 30.52 10.19 -25.02
C SER A 208 31.95 9.80 -24.60
N LEU A 209 32.16 9.41 -23.34
CA LEU A 209 33.44 8.89 -22.84
C LEU A 209 33.79 7.51 -23.40
N SER A 210 32.76 6.72 -23.75
CA SER A 210 32.88 5.36 -24.25
C SER A 210 32.64 5.21 -25.76
N CYS A 211 32.08 6.25 -26.39
CA CYS A 211 31.80 6.29 -27.82
C CYS A 211 32.24 7.65 -28.38
N THR A 212 33.42 7.67 -29.01
CA THR A 212 33.96 8.88 -29.62
C THR A 212 33.01 9.39 -30.70
N MET A 213 32.55 10.64 -30.57
CA MET A 213 31.56 11.30 -31.45
C MET A 213 30.11 10.79 -31.38
N GLY A 214 29.80 9.79 -30.55
CA GLY A 214 28.43 9.28 -30.41
C GLY A 214 27.54 10.23 -29.62
N LYS A 215 26.37 10.58 -30.18
CA LYS A 215 25.33 11.37 -29.50
C LYS A 215 24.11 10.51 -29.24
N MET A 216 23.71 10.44 -27.98
CA MET A 216 22.47 9.81 -27.58
C MET A 216 21.29 10.71 -27.93
N LYS A 217 20.32 10.19 -28.69
CA LYS A 217 19.09 10.88 -29.09
C LYS A 217 17.89 10.09 -28.60
N ILE A 218 16.85 10.78 -28.13
CA ILE A 218 15.57 10.14 -27.83
C ILE A 218 14.91 9.77 -29.15
N VAL A 219 14.57 8.49 -29.31
CA VAL A 219 13.95 7.95 -30.53
C VAL A 219 12.47 7.64 -30.36
N LYS A 220 12.07 7.18 -29.18
CA LYS A 220 10.67 6.88 -28.88
C LYS A 220 10.37 7.01 -27.39
N GLU A 221 9.12 7.30 -27.11
CA GLU A 221 8.50 7.18 -25.80
C GLU A 221 7.47 6.04 -25.86
N VAL A 222 7.46 5.21 -24.82
CA VAL A 222 6.41 4.20 -24.60
C VAL A 222 5.75 4.51 -23.27
N THR A 223 4.43 4.74 -23.26
CA THR A 223 3.69 5.06 -22.04
C THR A 223 2.87 3.87 -21.56
N PHE A 224 2.81 3.71 -20.23
CA PHE A 224 1.93 2.77 -19.55
C PHE A 224 1.28 3.49 -18.37
N GLY A 225 0.08 4.05 -18.62
CA GLY A 225 -0.54 4.99 -17.71
C GLY A 225 0.31 6.24 -17.52
N LEU A 226 0.62 6.58 -16.26
CA LEU A 226 1.51 7.67 -15.88
C LEU A 226 3.01 7.30 -15.94
N ASN A 227 3.34 6.02 -16.10
CA ASN A 227 4.73 5.58 -16.24
C ASN A 227 5.16 5.69 -17.71
N SER A 228 6.38 6.15 -17.97
CA SER A 228 6.90 6.37 -19.32
C SER A 228 8.31 5.83 -19.47
N SER A 229 8.57 5.09 -20.53
CA SER A 229 9.87 4.57 -20.92
C SER A 229 10.42 5.39 -22.08
N LEU A 230 11.53 6.08 -21.84
CA LEU A 230 12.24 6.89 -22.82
C LEU A 230 13.37 6.07 -23.45
N HIS A 231 13.25 5.81 -24.74
CA HIS A 231 14.25 5.07 -25.50
C HIS A 231 15.22 6.03 -26.18
N PHE A 232 16.50 5.80 -25.95
CA PHE A 232 17.61 6.53 -26.53
C PHE A 232 18.40 5.63 -27.49
N TYR A 233 18.97 6.25 -28.50
CA TYR A 233 19.80 5.62 -29.53
C TYR A 233 21.05 6.45 -29.79
N CYS A 234 22.22 5.79 -29.88
CA CYS A 234 23.47 6.42 -30.30
C CYS A 234 23.61 6.39 -31.82
N ASP A 235 23.82 7.55 -32.42
CA ASP A 235 24.00 7.69 -33.88
C ASP A 235 25.36 7.20 -34.43
N ASN A 236 26.28 6.75 -33.57
CA ASN A 236 27.61 6.28 -33.97
C ASN A 236 27.87 4.80 -33.67
N CYS A 237 27.48 4.32 -32.49
CA CYS A 237 27.70 2.90 -32.11
C CYS A 237 26.41 2.07 -32.05
N GLU A 238 25.28 2.66 -32.46
CA GLU A 238 23.97 2.00 -32.56
C GLU A 238 23.42 1.44 -31.24
N LYS A 239 24.09 1.73 -30.11
CA LYS A 239 23.63 1.31 -28.78
C LYS A 239 22.33 1.99 -28.40
N THR A 240 21.42 1.21 -27.83
CA THR A 240 20.16 1.69 -27.26
C THR A 240 20.22 1.72 -25.73
N CYS A 241 19.51 2.67 -25.13
CA CYS A 241 19.32 2.75 -23.68
C CYS A 241 17.86 3.10 -23.39
N VAL A 242 17.30 2.53 -22.33
CA VAL A 242 15.94 2.85 -21.87
C VAL A 242 16.02 3.44 -20.48
N ILE A 243 15.37 4.57 -20.27
CA ILE A 243 15.18 5.18 -18.96
C ILE A 243 13.69 5.24 -18.66
N ASN A 244 13.28 4.71 -17.53
CA ASN A 244 11.90 4.80 -17.05
C ASN A 244 11.71 6.09 -16.23
N SER A 245 10.50 6.64 -16.26
CA SER A 245 10.16 7.87 -15.56
C SER A 245 10.18 7.71 -14.04
N GLU A 246 9.92 6.49 -13.55
CA GLU A 246 9.99 6.08 -12.15
C GLU A 246 10.91 4.86 -12.00
N PRO A 247 11.59 4.70 -10.85
CA PRO A 247 12.26 3.44 -10.52
C PRO A 247 11.25 2.29 -10.41
N HIS A 248 11.65 1.11 -10.86
CA HIS A 248 10.94 -0.12 -10.48
C HIS A 248 11.22 -0.41 -9.00
N ASN A 249 10.34 0.05 -8.13
CA ASN A 249 10.36 -0.25 -6.70
C ASN A 249 9.16 -1.13 -6.36
N VAL A 250 9.41 -2.26 -5.71
CA VAL A 250 8.36 -3.13 -5.17
C VAL A 250 7.50 -2.30 -4.21
N GLY A 251 6.18 -2.27 -4.44
CA GLY A 251 5.22 -1.57 -3.59
C GLY A 251 5.00 -0.07 -3.86
N LYS A 252 5.71 0.56 -4.82
CA LYS A 252 5.48 1.97 -5.22
C LYS A 252 5.32 2.08 -6.74
N ASP A 253 4.10 1.81 -7.21
CA ASP A 253 3.67 1.99 -8.60
C ASP A 253 2.80 3.25 -8.70
N ILE A 254 3.28 4.27 -9.40
CA ILE A 254 2.57 5.53 -9.61
C ILE A 254 1.15 5.34 -10.18
N ASN A 255 0.95 4.34 -11.04
CA ASN A 255 -0.37 4.04 -11.59
C ASN A 255 -1.32 3.51 -10.52
N LYS A 256 -0.82 2.66 -9.62
CA LYS A 256 -1.59 2.16 -8.50
C LYS A 256 -1.89 3.30 -7.52
N GLU A 257 -0.88 4.10 -7.16
CA GLU A 257 -1.03 5.22 -6.24
C GLU A 257 -2.06 6.24 -6.71
N ILE A 258 -2.02 6.65 -7.98
CA ILE A 258 -3.00 7.62 -8.49
C ILE A 258 -4.41 7.04 -8.51
N VAL A 259 -4.57 5.76 -8.85
CA VAL A 259 -5.88 5.10 -8.88
C VAL A 259 -6.47 5.03 -7.48
N TRP A 260 -5.68 4.65 -6.47
CA TRP A 260 -6.12 4.69 -5.07
C TRP A 260 -6.40 6.12 -4.58
N GLY A 261 -5.59 7.09 -4.97
CA GLY A 261 -5.82 8.51 -4.71
C GLY A 261 -7.16 9.00 -5.27
N CYS A 262 -7.47 8.65 -6.52
CA CYS A 262 -8.76 8.94 -7.13
C CYS A 262 -9.91 8.25 -6.38
N LEU A 263 -9.84 6.93 -6.16
CA LEU A 263 -10.91 6.20 -5.51
C LEU A 263 -11.19 6.67 -4.07
N SER A 264 -10.14 6.95 -3.30
CA SER A 264 -10.27 7.42 -1.91
C SER A 264 -10.95 8.80 -1.82
N THR A 265 -10.79 9.62 -2.85
CA THR A 265 -11.42 10.94 -2.99
C THR A 265 -12.75 10.92 -3.74
N GLY A 266 -13.25 9.74 -4.13
CA GLY A 266 -14.51 9.59 -4.86
C GLY A 266 -14.42 9.97 -6.35
N ILE A 267 -13.20 10.07 -6.89
CA ILE A 267 -12.92 10.35 -8.29
C ILE A 267 -12.89 9.02 -9.09
N GLY A 268 -13.76 8.91 -10.08
CA GLY A 268 -13.76 7.80 -11.04
C GLY A 268 -12.80 8.02 -12.22
N HIS A 269 -12.64 7.01 -13.07
CA HIS A 269 -11.76 7.06 -14.25
C HIS A 269 -12.00 8.29 -15.13
N ASN A 270 -13.25 8.56 -15.52
CA ASN A 270 -13.59 9.69 -16.40
C ASN A 270 -13.19 11.05 -15.80
N GLN A 271 -13.39 11.24 -14.49
CA GLN A 271 -13.03 12.48 -13.81
C GLN A 271 -11.51 12.63 -13.71
N ALA A 272 -10.80 11.52 -13.44
CA ALA A 272 -9.35 11.52 -13.44
C ALA A 272 -8.81 11.85 -14.84
N GLU A 273 -9.33 11.22 -15.89
CA GLU A 273 -8.96 11.49 -17.28
C GLU A 273 -9.20 12.96 -17.66
N GLU A 274 -10.30 13.57 -17.21
CA GLU A 274 -10.56 15.00 -17.40
C GLU A 274 -9.52 15.88 -16.70
N ILE A 275 -9.21 15.60 -15.43
CA ILE A 275 -8.19 16.33 -14.65
C ILE A 275 -6.81 16.24 -15.32
N PHE A 276 -6.38 15.03 -15.67
CA PHE A 276 -5.08 14.82 -16.32
C PHE A 276 -5.03 15.39 -17.73
N GLY A 277 -6.16 15.35 -18.46
CA GLY A 277 -6.31 16.02 -19.76
C GLY A 277 -6.15 17.54 -19.67
N LEU A 278 -6.69 18.19 -18.62
CA LEU A 278 -6.47 19.62 -18.36
C LEU A 278 -5.02 19.96 -18.05
N LEU A 279 -4.27 19.02 -17.47
CA LEU A 279 -2.85 19.16 -17.20
C LEU A 279 -1.97 18.84 -18.42
N ASP A 280 -2.56 18.42 -19.54
CA ASP A 280 -1.86 17.91 -20.72
C ASP A 280 -0.95 16.71 -20.37
N VAL A 281 -1.39 15.86 -19.45
CA VAL A 281 -0.69 14.64 -19.03
C VAL A 281 -1.50 13.44 -19.53
N PRO A 282 -0.93 12.55 -20.38
CA PRO A 282 -1.61 11.33 -20.79
C PRO A 282 -1.98 10.48 -19.58
N PHE A 283 -3.23 10.00 -19.54
CA PHE A 283 -3.72 9.15 -18.45
C PHE A 283 -3.93 7.71 -18.91
N MET A 284 -4.06 6.80 -17.94
CA MET A 284 -4.27 5.39 -18.25
C MET A 284 -5.67 5.13 -18.82
N HIS A 285 -5.76 4.15 -19.72
CA HIS A 285 -7.05 3.68 -20.26
C HIS A 285 -7.94 3.09 -19.17
N THR A 286 -9.26 3.11 -19.38
CA THR A 286 -10.26 2.59 -18.41
C THR A 286 -9.98 1.15 -18.00
N LYS A 287 -9.50 0.29 -18.91
CA LYS A 287 -9.12 -1.09 -18.59
C LYS A 287 -7.94 -1.14 -17.61
N THR A 288 -6.90 -0.34 -17.85
CA THR A 288 -5.74 -0.24 -16.96
C THR A 288 -6.16 0.36 -15.61
N PHE A 289 -7.01 1.38 -15.60
CA PHE A 289 -7.56 1.96 -14.38
C PHE A 289 -8.30 0.90 -13.57
N ALA A 290 -9.27 0.21 -14.17
CA ALA A 290 -10.04 -0.86 -13.52
C ALA A 290 -9.13 -2.00 -13.01
N LYS A 291 -8.14 -2.42 -13.80
CA LYS A 291 -7.14 -3.40 -13.38
C LYS A 291 -6.34 -2.91 -12.16
N LYS A 292 -5.98 -1.62 -12.10
CA LYS A 292 -5.31 -1.03 -10.93
C LYS A 292 -6.26 -0.75 -9.75
N THR A 293 -7.58 -0.83 -9.95
CA THR A 293 -8.59 -0.81 -8.86
C THR A 293 -8.84 -2.17 -8.21
N SER A 294 -8.39 -3.27 -8.80
CA SER A 294 -8.66 -4.60 -8.25
C SER A 294 -7.98 -4.74 -6.88
N LYS A 295 -8.79 -5.03 -5.86
CA LYS A 295 -8.28 -5.62 -4.61
C LYS A 295 -7.82 -7.03 -4.95
N VAL A 296 -6.83 -7.59 -4.22
CA VAL A 296 -6.59 -9.05 -4.25
C VAL A 296 -7.98 -9.70 -4.17
N PRO A 297 -8.38 -10.59 -5.09
CA PRO A 297 -9.58 -11.37 -4.90
C PRO A 297 -9.49 -12.04 -3.52
N TYR A 298 -10.52 -11.88 -2.67
CA TYR A 298 -10.50 -12.47 -1.33
C TYR A 298 -10.18 -13.97 -1.38
N GLU A 299 -10.64 -14.66 -2.44
CA GLU A 299 -10.33 -16.06 -2.74
C GLU A 299 -8.82 -16.34 -2.85
N LEU A 300 -8.04 -15.45 -3.48
CA LEU A 300 -6.58 -15.63 -3.59
C LEU A 300 -5.88 -15.43 -2.24
N ILE A 301 -6.37 -14.51 -1.39
CA ILE A 301 -5.86 -14.34 -0.02
C ILE A 301 -6.16 -15.60 0.79
N ASP A 302 -7.39 -16.10 0.71
CA ASP A 302 -7.83 -17.28 1.45
C ASP A 302 -7.05 -18.53 1.04
N ASP A 303 -6.85 -18.74 -0.26
CA ASP A 303 -6.06 -19.86 -0.79
C ASP A 303 -4.58 -19.76 -0.39
N TRP A 304 -4.00 -18.55 -0.44
CA TRP A 304 -2.64 -18.33 0.03
C TRP A 304 -2.52 -18.63 1.52
N ASN A 305 -3.45 -18.11 2.34
CA ASN A 305 -3.45 -18.32 3.78
C ASN A 305 -3.64 -19.79 4.13
N ALA A 306 -4.50 -20.51 3.41
CA ALA A 306 -4.71 -21.94 3.58
C ALA A 306 -3.44 -22.74 3.23
N LEU A 307 -2.75 -22.37 2.13
CA LEU A 307 -1.47 -22.96 1.76
C LEU A 307 -0.41 -22.65 2.82
N ALA A 308 -0.23 -21.40 3.23
CA ALA A 308 0.79 -21.02 4.20
C ALA A 308 0.55 -21.68 5.57
N ALA A 309 -0.72 -21.85 6.00
CA ALA A 309 -1.09 -22.32 7.34
C ALA A 309 -0.43 -23.63 7.77
N VAL A 310 -0.16 -24.56 6.83
CA VAL A 310 0.44 -25.86 7.15
C VAL A 310 1.86 -25.72 7.73
N TYR A 311 2.64 -24.75 7.24
CA TYR A 311 4.03 -24.54 7.64
C TYR A 311 4.29 -23.17 8.26
N ALA A 312 3.25 -22.33 8.43
CA ALA A 312 3.39 -20.95 8.87
C ALA A 312 4.13 -20.85 10.20
N ASP A 313 3.73 -21.60 11.23
CA ASP A 313 4.33 -21.49 12.56
C ASP A 313 5.79 -21.97 12.59
N GLU A 314 6.10 -23.03 11.84
CA GLU A 314 7.47 -23.53 11.70
C GLU A 314 8.35 -22.48 11.00
N CYS A 315 7.88 -21.93 9.87
CA CYS A 315 8.62 -20.93 9.13
C CYS A 315 8.73 -19.58 9.85
N LEU A 316 7.74 -19.19 10.65
CA LEU A 316 7.82 -18.02 11.52
C LEU A 316 8.90 -18.21 12.59
N SER A 317 8.96 -19.39 13.21
CA SER A 317 9.98 -19.72 14.20
C SER A 317 11.38 -19.78 13.60
N GLU A 318 11.54 -20.32 12.40
CA GLU A 318 12.84 -20.42 11.72
C GLU A 318 13.36 -19.05 11.28
N SER A 319 12.48 -18.23 10.70
CA SER A 319 12.87 -16.93 10.13
C SER A 319 12.97 -15.80 11.14
N GLY A 320 12.30 -15.91 12.28
CA GLY A 320 12.14 -14.81 13.24
C GLY A 320 11.20 -13.70 12.73
N ALA A 321 10.40 -13.96 11.70
CA ALA A 321 9.47 -12.99 11.14
C ALA A 321 8.35 -12.62 12.13
N ASN A 322 7.93 -11.35 12.09
CA ASN A 322 6.76 -10.90 12.84
C ASN A 322 5.51 -11.61 12.29
N SER A 323 4.79 -12.31 13.16
CA SER A 323 3.64 -13.14 12.79
C SER A 323 2.46 -12.33 12.25
N GLU A 324 2.26 -11.10 12.72
CA GLU A 324 1.20 -10.24 12.23
C GLU A 324 1.51 -9.73 10.81
N ILE A 325 2.75 -9.29 10.57
CA ILE A 325 3.18 -8.83 9.24
C ILE A 325 3.12 -9.97 8.23
N ALA A 326 3.67 -11.14 8.57
CA ALA A 326 3.71 -12.29 7.66
C ALA A 326 2.32 -12.82 7.28
N ARG A 327 1.38 -12.88 8.25
CA ARG A 327 0.02 -13.40 8.00
C ARG A 327 -0.88 -12.41 7.28
N LYS A 328 -0.73 -11.10 7.55
CA LYS A 328 -1.59 -10.06 6.97
C LYS A 328 -0.98 -9.34 5.75
N MET A 329 0.14 -9.84 5.23
CA MET A 329 0.88 -9.20 4.14
C MET A 329 0.02 -8.98 2.90
N PHE A 330 -0.72 -10.01 2.49
CA PHE A 330 -1.59 -9.94 1.31
C PHE A 330 -2.92 -9.21 1.61
N GLU A 331 -3.43 -9.29 2.84
CA GLU A 331 -4.65 -8.59 3.27
C GLU A 331 -4.50 -7.06 3.19
N ASN A 332 -3.34 -6.55 3.58
CA ASN A 332 -3.07 -5.11 3.64
C ASN A 332 -2.46 -4.55 2.35
N HIS A 333 -2.27 -5.38 1.32
CA HIS A 333 -1.57 -5.02 0.06
C HIS A 333 -0.19 -4.41 0.27
N LYS A 334 0.44 -4.68 1.42
CA LYS A 334 1.76 -4.17 1.80
C LYS A 334 2.75 -5.32 1.77
N LEU A 335 3.38 -5.51 0.61
CA LEU A 335 4.53 -6.39 0.48
C LEU A 335 5.70 -5.72 1.20
N VAL A 336 5.93 -6.12 2.45
CA VAL A 336 7.02 -5.60 3.29
C VAL A 336 8.31 -6.34 2.94
N ASP A 337 9.31 -5.60 2.49
CA ASP A 337 10.59 -6.15 2.05
C ASP A 337 11.63 -6.14 3.19
N GLU A 338 11.38 -6.96 4.22
CA GLU A 338 12.24 -7.12 5.41
C GLU A 338 12.97 -8.47 5.41
N GLU A 339 14.18 -8.54 5.95
CA GLU A 339 15.03 -9.75 5.96
C GLU A 339 14.31 -10.99 6.52
N HIS A 340 13.69 -10.87 7.69
CA HIS A 340 12.98 -11.98 8.33
C HIS A 340 11.77 -12.43 7.50
N ILE A 341 11.06 -11.48 6.89
CA ILE A 341 9.95 -11.80 5.98
C ILE A 341 10.45 -12.51 4.73
N ARG A 342 11.58 -12.08 4.15
CA ARG A 342 12.16 -12.76 2.98
C ARG A 342 12.47 -14.22 3.29
N CYS A 343 13.08 -14.49 4.44
CA CYS A 343 13.41 -15.84 4.84
C CYS A 343 12.18 -16.66 5.24
N TYR A 344 11.10 -16.04 5.73
CA TYR A 344 9.81 -16.71 5.90
C TYR A 344 9.27 -17.26 4.57
N PHE A 345 9.29 -16.46 3.50
CA PHE A 345 8.86 -16.92 2.17
C PHE A 345 9.77 -17.99 1.58
N LYS A 346 11.10 -17.88 1.76
CA LYS A 346 12.03 -18.97 1.42
C LYS A 346 11.62 -20.27 2.10
N CYS A 347 11.40 -20.25 3.41
CA CYS A 347 11.02 -21.45 4.15
C CYS A 347 9.76 -22.09 3.58
N LEU A 348 8.70 -21.31 3.34
CA LEU A 348 7.47 -21.83 2.72
C LEU A 348 7.74 -22.46 1.34
N MET A 349 8.50 -21.78 0.48
CA MET A 349 8.83 -22.27 -0.86
C MET A 349 9.60 -23.60 -0.83
N ILE A 350 10.50 -23.77 0.15
CA ILE A 350 11.25 -25.01 0.34
C ILE A 350 10.37 -26.14 0.88
N LYS A 351 9.53 -25.87 1.89
CA LYS A 351 8.64 -26.89 2.48
C LYS A 351 7.66 -27.46 1.45
N TYR A 352 7.22 -26.62 0.51
CA TYR A 352 6.36 -27.04 -0.60
C TYR A 352 7.12 -27.60 -1.81
N ASN A 353 8.45 -27.63 -1.78
CA ASN A 353 9.32 -28.01 -2.89
C ASN A 353 9.17 -27.14 -4.14
N PHE A 354 8.62 -25.92 -4.01
CA PHE A 354 8.63 -24.91 -5.07
C PHE A 354 10.03 -24.35 -5.30
N MET A 355 10.89 -24.46 -4.29
CA MET A 355 12.28 -24.06 -4.32
C MET A 355 13.14 -25.11 -3.58
N SER A 356 14.37 -25.32 -4.02
CA SER A 356 15.37 -26.10 -3.29
C SER A 356 16.17 -25.26 -2.29
N GLU A 357 16.97 -25.88 -1.41
CA GLU A 357 17.81 -25.15 -0.45
C GLU A 357 18.85 -24.23 -1.09
N ASP A 358 19.33 -24.56 -2.29
CA ASP A 358 20.23 -23.74 -3.10
C ASP A 358 19.50 -22.67 -3.94
N GLY A 359 18.18 -22.55 -3.80
CA GLY A 359 17.39 -21.50 -4.44
C GLY A 359 17.03 -21.78 -5.90
N VAL A 360 17.00 -23.04 -6.32
CA VAL A 360 16.51 -23.44 -7.65
C VAL A 360 14.99 -23.58 -7.59
N LEU A 361 14.28 -22.86 -8.47
CA LEU A 361 12.82 -22.84 -8.53
C LEU A 361 12.29 -24.01 -9.37
N ASN A 362 11.16 -24.58 -8.94
CA ASN A 362 10.44 -25.62 -9.65
C ASN A 362 9.12 -25.06 -10.22
N GLU A 363 9.18 -24.63 -11.48
CA GLU A 363 8.06 -24.02 -12.20
C GLU A 363 6.82 -24.92 -12.24
N ASP A 364 7.00 -26.21 -12.54
CA ASP A 364 5.90 -27.17 -12.64
C ASP A 364 5.16 -27.36 -11.31
N LEU A 365 5.90 -27.40 -10.20
CA LEU A 365 5.29 -27.53 -8.87
C LEU A 365 4.64 -26.23 -8.42
N LEU A 366 5.20 -25.08 -8.79
CA LEU A 366 4.60 -23.77 -8.49
C LEU A 366 3.23 -23.64 -9.19
N ILE A 367 3.15 -23.99 -10.48
CA ILE A 367 1.89 -23.95 -11.26
C ILE A 367 0.86 -24.94 -10.72
N LYS A 368 1.28 -26.14 -10.31
CA LYS A 368 0.36 -27.18 -9.82
C LYS A 368 -0.06 -26.97 -8.37
N GLY A 369 0.82 -26.38 -7.56
CA GLY A 369 0.69 -26.33 -6.11
C GLY A 369 0.07 -25.04 -5.57
N VAL A 370 0.08 -23.96 -6.35
CA VAL A 370 -0.52 -22.68 -5.95
C VAL A 370 -1.70 -22.38 -6.86
N GLN A 371 -2.87 -22.20 -6.27
CA GLN A 371 -4.07 -21.81 -7.02
C GLN A 371 -3.86 -20.45 -7.70
N HIS A 372 -4.53 -20.26 -8.84
CA HIS A 372 -4.48 -19.04 -9.66
C HIS A 372 -3.14 -18.72 -10.34
N ILE A 373 -2.09 -19.53 -10.18
CA ILE A 373 -0.87 -19.37 -10.98
C ILE A 373 -1.05 -20.01 -12.36
N THR A 374 -1.04 -19.18 -13.41
CA THR A 374 -0.96 -19.66 -14.79
C THR A 374 0.50 -19.95 -15.17
N PRO A 375 0.74 -20.78 -16.21
CA PRO A 375 2.10 -20.98 -16.73
C PRO A 375 2.78 -19.68 -17.13
N GLU A 376 2.04 -18.71 -17.66
CA GLU A 376 2.57 -17.42 -18.08
C GLU A 376 3.04 -16.57 -16.88
N ILE A 377 2.28 -16.55 -15.79
CA ILE A 377 2.65 -15.86 -14.54
C ILE A 377 3.90 -16.51 -13.93
N ALA A 378 3.90 -17.84 -13.80
CA ALA A 378 5.05 -18.57 -13.26
C ALA A 378 6.32 -18.30 -14.06
N HIS A 379 6.23 -18.44 -15.39
CA HIS A 379 7.35 -18.21 -16.30
C HIS A 379 7.89 -16.78 -16.20
N THR A 380 6.99 -15.79 -16.20
CA THR A 380 7.34 -14.38 -16.09
C THR A 380 8.10 -14.11 -14.80
N CYS A 381 7.59 -14.58 -13.66
CA CYS A 381 8.20 -14.32 -12.35
C CYS A 381 9.52 -15.06 -12.14
N ILE A 382 9.62 -16.31 -12.59
CA ILE A 382 10.85 -17.09 -12.52
C ILE A 382 11.92 -16.49 -13.43
N THR A 383 11.57 -16.06 -14.65
CA THR A 383 12.52 -15.41 -15.56
C THR A 383 13.00 -14.08 -14.99
N ARG A 384 12.10 -13.31 -14.37
CA ARG A 384 12.42 -11.99 -13.79
C ARG A 384 13.35 -12.09 -12.58
N TYR A 385 13.17 -13.09 -11.72
CA TYR A 385 13.87 -13.15 -10.42
C TYR A 385 14.70 -14.42 -10.16
N GLY A 386 14.71 -15.39 -11.08
CA GLY A 386 15.40 -16.67 -10.90
C GLY A 386 16.92 -16.56 -10.74
N ASN A 387 17.51 -15.48 -11.26
CA ASN A 387 18.94 -15.18 -11.14
C ASN A 387 19.34 -14.41 -9.87
N GLU A 388 18.41 -14.11 -8.96
CA GLU A 388 18.75 -13.50 -7.66
C GLU A 388 19.68 -14.45 -6.88
N MET A 389 20.75 -13.92 -6.30
CA MET A 389 21.75 -14.73 -5.59
C MET A 389 21.37 -14.93 -4.13
N GLU A 390 20.69 -13.96 -3.52
CA GLU A 390 20.24 -14.06 -2.13
C GLU A 390 18.97 -14.92 -2.07
N VAL A 391 19.10 -16.13 -1.53
CA VAL A 391 18.04 -17.16 -1.59
C VAL A 391 16.75 -16.71 -0.87
N CYS A 392 16.86 -16.02 0.27
CA CYS A 392 15.70 -15.48 0.97
C CYS A 392 14.95 -14.46 0.10
N ARG A 393 15.68 -13.47 -0.43
CA ARG A 393 15.12 -12.47 -1.35
C ARG A 393 14.57 -13.07 -2.63
N LYS A 394 15.18 -14.12 -3.19
CA LYS A 394 14.64 -14.81 -4.38
C LYS A 394 13.25 -15.37 -4.10
N GLY A 395 13.07 -16.10 -2.99
CA GLY A 395 11.78 -16.68 -2.62
C GLY A 395 10.71 -15.61 -2.45
N TYR A 396 11.07 -14.52 -1.78
CA TYR A 396 10.19 -13.37 -1.59
C TYR A 396 9.81 -12.66 -2.90
N LEU A 397 10.78 -12.37 -3.78
CA LEU A 397 10.52 -11.66 -5.03
C LEU A 397 9.64 -12.47 -5.98
N VAL A 398 9.83 -13.80 -6.02
CA VAL A 398 8.96 -14.67 -6.82
C VAL A 398 7.54 -14.72 -6.25
N ALA A 399 7.38 -14.87 -4.93
CA ALA A 399 6.06 -14.84 -4.29
C ALA A 399 5.35 -13.49 -4.50
N SER A 400 6.09 -12.40 -4.33
CA SER A 400 5.62 -11.03 -4.54
C SER A 400 5.20 -10.82 -5.99
N CYS A 401 6.02 -11.25 -6.94
CA CYS A 401 5.72 -11.19 -8.36
C CYS A 401 4.46 -11.98 -8.71
N VAL A 402 4.31 -13.19 -8.20
CA VAL A 402 3.11 -14.01 -8.44
C VAL A 402 1.86 -13.29 -7.94
N ALA A 403 1.90 -12.74 -6.72
CA ALA A 403 0.80 -11.95 -6.21
C ALA A 403 0.57 -10.69 -7.08
N GLU A 404 1.64 -10.08 -7.58
CA GLU A 404 1.59 -8.91 -8.45
C GLU A 404 0.97 -9.18 -9.82
N GLU A 405 1.39 -10.22 -10.51
CA GLU A 405 0.85 -10.60 -11.82
C GLU A 405 -0.60 -11.10 -11.68
N ASN A 406 -0.97 -11.68 -10.52
CA ASN A 406 -2.37 -11.96 -10.19
C ASN A 406 -3.20 -10.69 -9.88
N TYR A 407 -2.58 -9.56 -9.49
CA TYR A 407 -3.29 -8.26 -9.50
C TYR A 407 -3.58 -7.76 -10.91
N GLU A 408 -2.83 -8.28 -11.87
CA GLU A 408 -2.74 -7.75 -13.21
C GLU A 408 -3.51 -8.55 -14.27
N THR A 409 -4.06 -9.71 -13.92
CA THR A 409 -4.93 -10.51 -14.78
C THR A 409 -6.39 -10.31 -14.42
#